data_AF-A0A316L8E1-F1
#
_entry.id   AF-A0A316L8E1-F1
#
_cell.length_a   1.000
_cell.length_b   1.000
_cell.length_c   1.000
_cell.angle_alpha   90.00
_cell.angle_beta   90.00
_cell.angle_gamma   90.00
#
_symmetry.space_group_name_H-M   'P 1'
#
loop_
_entity.id
_entity.type
_entity.pdbx_description
1 polymer ?
#
loop_
_entity_poly.entity_id
_entity_poly.type
_entity_poly.pdbx_seq_one_letter_code
_entity_poly.pdbx_strand_id
1 'polypeptide(L)'
;MGNNTIHPGRYRHYKGKTYQVLAIATHSETLEPMVVYQALYGDHKIWVRPASMWNELVTHNGVTMPRFAPIQEPEGPVDTGEDKSLPPIRMDVYRQLVFDAAMDLAYGVEPQETIIQRLVALADRQVANAEN
;
A
#
# COMPACT_ATOMS: atom_id res chain seq x y z
N MET A 1 6.36 6.18 23.43
CA MET A 1 6.04 4.79 23.05
C MET A 1 5.08 4.89 21.88
N GLY A 2 5.49 4.54 20.66
CA GLY A 2 4.66 4.73 19.46
C GLY A 2 3.41 3.86 19.54
N ASN A 3 2.25 4.45 19.32
CA ASN A 3 0.95 3.78 19.40
C ASN A 3 0.90 2.64 18.39
N ASN A 4 1.03 1.40 18.88
CA ASN A 4 0.96 0.16 18.10
C ASN A 4 -0.50 -0.22 17.77
N THR A 5 -1.33 0.79 17.54
CA THR A 5 -2.78 0.67 17.35
C THR A 5 -3.04 0.36 15.90
N ILE A 6 -3.63 -0.80 15.63
CA ILE A 6 -4.03 -1.23 14.28
C ILE A 6 -5.39 -0.58 13.99
N HIS A 7 -5.49 0.12 12.88
CA HIS A 7 -6.71 0.78 12.44
C HIS A 7 -7.25 0.08 11.19
N PRO A 8 -8.57 0.06 10.96
CA PRO A 8 -9.12 -0.27 9.66
C PRO A 8 -8.50 0.64 8.59
N GLY A 9 -8.13 0.05 7.45
CA GLY A 9 -7.37 0.76 6.43
C GLY A 9 -6.55 -0.19 5.57
N ARG A 10 -5.86 0.37 4.57
CA ARG A 10 -5.00 -0.40 3.68
C ARG A 10 -3.62 -0.57 4.28
N TYR A 11 -3.06 -1.77 4.10
CA TYR A 11 -1.74 -2.13 4.57
C TYR A 11 -0.97 -2.86 3.47
N ARG A 12 0.35 -2.67 3.44
CA ARG A 12 1.28 -3.42 2.59
C ARG A 12 2.04 -4.41 3.45
N HIS A 13 2.02 -5.69 3.05
CA HIS A 13 2.88 -6.69 3.65
C HIS A 13 4.31 -6.51 3.14
N TYR A 14 5.32 -6.84 3.94
CA TYR A 14 6.73 -6.71 3.54
C TYR A 14 7.11 -7.47 2.25
N LYS A 15 6.28 -8.44 1.82
CA LYS A 15 6.42 -9.15 0.53
C LYS A 15 5.68 -8.46 -0.64
N GLY A 16 5.28 -7.20 -0.49
CA GLY A 16 4.70 -6.37 -1.56
C GLY A 16 3.19 -6.51 -1.78
N LYS A 17 2.51 -7.53 -1.25
CA LYS A 17 1.05 -7.67 -1.42
C LYS A 17 0.28 -6.72 -0.50
N THR A 18 -0.86 -6.24 -0.99
CA THR A 18 -1.72 -5.28 -0.30
C THR A 18 -2.96 -5.95 0.29
N TYR A 19 -3.39 -5.43 1.43
CA TYR A 19 -4.49 -5.94 2.22
C TYR A 19 -5.32 -4.78 2.78
N GLN A 20 -6.58 -5.05 3.09
CA GLN A 20 -7.47 -4.15 3.81
C GLN A 20 -7.75 -4.72 5.19
N VAL A 21 -7.39 -4.00 6.26
CA VAL A 21 -7.88 -4.29 7.61
C VAL A 21 -9.34 -3.87 7.69
N LEU A 22 -10.19 -4.83 8.05
CA LEU A 22 -11.64 -4.64 8.17
C LEU A 22 -12.00 -4.29 9.62
N ALA A 23 -11.45 -5.04 10.56
CA ALA A 23 -11.74 -4.90 11.98
C ALA A 23 -10.64 -5.51 12.85
N ILE A 24 -10.65 -5.14 14.12
CA ILE A 24 -9.97 -5.88 15.19
C ILE A 24 -11.05 -6.66 15.94
N ALA A 25 -10.83 -7.97 16.09
CA ALA A 25 -11.72 -8.88 16.81
C ALA A 25 -11.03 -9.39 18.08
N THR A 26 -11.81 -9.90 19.03
CA THR A 26 -11.31 -10.59 20.22
C THR A 26 -11.53 -12.08 20.03
N HIS A 27 -10.46 -12.89 20.13
CA HIS A 27 -10.56 -14.35 20.06
C HIS A 27 -11.30 -14.87 21.29
N SER A 28 -12.41 -15.61 21.14
CA SER A 28 -13.29 -15.98 22.26
C SER A 28 -12.61 -16.84 23.32
N GLU A 29 -11.75 -17.77 22.88
CA GLU A 29 -11.14 -18.76 23.78
C GLU A 29 -9.93 -18.21 24.54
N THR A 30 -9.19 -17.28 23.94
CA THR A 30 -7.92 -16.77 24.50
C THR A 30 -7.99 -15.30 24.89
N LEU A 31 -9.06 -14.60 24.50
CA LEU A 31 -9.23 -13.15 24.62
C LEU A 31 -8.16 -12.32 23.91
N GLU A 32 -7.39 -12.94 23.02
CA GLU A 32 -6.32 -12.27 22.29
C GLU A 32 -6.89 -11.37 21.17
N PRO A 33 -6.32 -10.18 20.95
CA PRO A 33 -6.70 -9.32 19.84
C PRO A 33 -6.25 -9.93 18.50
N MET A 34 -7.18 -9.98 17.54
CA MET A 34 -7.01 -10.52 16.21
C MET A 34 -7.29 -9.45 15.16
N VAL A 35 -6.49 -9.41 14.10
CA VAL A 35 -6.73 -8.59 12.91
C VAL A 35 -7.55 -9.40 11.93
N VAL A 36 -8.72 -8.88 11.54
CA VAL A 36 -9.53 -9.40 10.44
C VAL A 36 -9.23 -8.55 9.21
N TYR A 37 -8.72 -9.18 8.15
CA TYR A 37 -8.24 -8.46 6.97
C TYR A 37 -8.49 -9.23 5.69
N GLN A 38 -8.62 -8.51 4.58
CA GLN A 38 -8.90 -9.05 3.26
C GLN A 38 -7.69 -8.87 2.34
N ALA A 39 -7.36 -9.90 1.56
CA ALA A 39 -6.42 -9.76 0.44
C ALA A 39 -7.03 -8.86 -0.65
N LEU A 40 -6.27 -7.89 -1.15
CA LEU A 40 -6.68 -7.04 -2.29
C LEU A 40 -6.17 -7.60 -3.63
N TYR A 41 -6.06 -8.93 -3.72
CA TYR A 41 -5.58 -9.66 -4.88
C TYR A 41 -6.20 -11.06 -4.93
N GLY A 42 -6.12 -11.71 -6.09
CA GLY A 42 -6.66 -13.06 -6.30
C GLY A 42 -8.15 -13.12 -5.95
N ASP A 43 -8.56 -14.16 -5.22
CA ASP A 43 -9.96 -14.37 -4.83
C ASP A 43 -10.44 -13.48 -3.67
N HIS A 44 -9.66 -12.49 -3.25
CA HIS A 44 -10.01 -11.54 -2.18
C HIS A 44 -10.43 -12.21 -0.86
N LYS A 45 -9.73 -13.29 -0.48
CA LYS A 45 -10.00 -14.05 0.75
C LYS A 45 -9.83 -13.19 2.00
N ILE A 46 -10.67 -13.47 3.00
CA ILE A 46 -10.60 -12.88 4.34
C ILE A 46 -9.80 -13.80 5.25
N TRP A 47 -8.92 -13.21 6.05
CA TRP A 47 -8.01 -13.87 6.97
C TRP A 47 -8.14 -13.28 8.36
N VAL A 48 -7.73 -14.07 9.35
CA VAL A 48 -7.64 -13.67 10.75
C VAL A 48 -6.24 -14.00 11.26
N ARG A 49 -5.59 -13.06 11.96
CA ARG A 49 -4.22 -13.23 12.49
C ARG A 49 -4.08 -12.53 13.84
N PRO A 50 -3.28 -13.05 14.80
CA PRO A 50 -3.00 -12.33 16.04
C PRO A 50 -2.41 -10.94 15.79
N ALA A 51 -2.88 -9.94 16.53
CA ALA A 51 -2.39 -8.56 16.41
C ALA A 51 -0.90 -8.43 16.76
N SER A 52 -0.40 -9.25 17.68
CA SER A 52 1.03 -9.34 18.02
C SER A 52 1.88 -9.71 16.80
N MET A 53 1.43 -10.71 16.03
CA MET A 53 2.11 -11.13 14.79
C MET A 53 1.90 -10.15 13.64
N TRP A 54 0.85 -9.33 13.66
CA TRP A 54 0.62 -8.28 12.66
C TRP A 54 1.60 -7.12 12.85
N ASN A 55 1.76 -6.65 14.08
CA ASN A 55 2.64 -5.55 14.46
C ASN A 55 4.13 -5.94 14.59
N GLU A 56 4.48 -7.18 14.25
CA GLU A 56 5.83 -7.69 14.36
C GLU A 56 6.79 -6.97 13.40
N LEU A 57 8.02 -6.72 13.84
CA LEU A 57 9.12 -6.35 12.95
C LEU A 57 9.76 -7.62 12.39
N VAL A 58 10.06 -7.64 11.10
CA VAL A 58 10.72 -8.74 10.41
C VAL A 58 12.03 -8.28 9.80
N THR A 59 13.04 -9.13 9.80
CA THR A 59 14.27 -8.91 9.02
C THR A 59 14.11 -9.56 7.65
N HIS A 60 14.12 -8.75 6.60
CA HIS A 60 14.07 -9.21 5.21
C HIS A 60 15.22 -8.55 4.43
N ASN A 61 16.02 -9.35 3.73
CA ASN A 61 17.20 -8.88 2.99
C ASN A 61 18.16 -8.01 3.82
N GLY A 62 18.36 -8.37 5.10
CA GLY A 62 19.23 -7.63 6.02
C GLY A 62 18.62 -6.35 6.61
N VAL A 63 17.40 -5.99 6.23
CA VAL A 63 16.70 -4.79 6.71
C VAL A 63 15.56 -5.19 7.65
N THR A 64 15.47 -4.55 8.82
CA THR A 64 14.36 -4.73 9.77
C THR A 64 13.23 -3.75 9.45
N MET A 65 12.02 -4.27 9.25
CA MET A 65 10.84 -3.47 8.87
C MET A 65 9.54 -4.03 9.46
N PRO A 66 8.45 -3.26 9.53
CA PRO A 66 7.14 -3.79 9.92
C PRO A 66 6.68 -4.91 8.99
N ARG A 67 6.09 -5.96 9.56
CA ARG A 67 5.48 -7.04 8.75
C ARG A 67 4.36 -6.49 7.86
N PHE A 68 3.55 -5.58 8.41
CA PHE A 68 2.52 -4.83 7.71
C PHE A 68 2.69 -3.33 7.99
N ALA A 69 2.83 -2.53 6.93
CA ALA A 69 2.90 -1.08 7.02
C ALA A 69 1.59 -0.45 6.51
N PRO A 70 0.99 0.53 7.21
CA PRO A 70 -0.18 1.25 6.72
C PRO A 70 0.17 1.99 5.43
N ILE A 71 -0.77 2.00 4.48
CA ILE A 71 -0.69 2.78 3.25
C ILE A 71 -1.53 4.04 3.49
N GLN A 72 -0.91 5.21 3.49
CA GLN A 72 -1.66 6.45 3.33
C GLN A 72 -2.13 6.49 1.87
N GLU A 73 -3.43 6.31 1.64
CA GLU A 73 -3.97 6.74 0.36
C GLU A 73 -3.78 8.26 0.30
N PRO A 74 -3.26 8.81 -0.81
CA PRO A 74 -3.32 10.25 -1.00
C PRO A 74 -4.80 10.64 -0.88
N GLU A 75 -5.12 11.56 0.03
CA GLU A 75 -6.46 12.15 0.17
C GLU A 75 -6.96 12.40 -1.26
N GLY A 76 -8.03 11.69 -1.66
CA GLY A 76 -8.65 11.90 -2.97
C GLY A 76 -8.96 13.38 -3.15
N PRO A 77 -9.10 13.87 -4.39
CA PRO A 77 -9.44 15.27 -4.59
C PRO A 77 -10.68 15.62 -3.76
N VAL A 78 -10.49 16.48 -2.76
CA VAL A 78 -11.59 17.19 -2.12
C VAL A 78 -12.31 17.87 -3.27
N ASP A 79 -13.57 17.51 -3.49
CA ASP A 79 -14.39 18.11 -4.54
C ASP A 79 -14.59 19.60 -4.20
N THR A 80 -13.69 20.44 -4.68
CA THR A 80 -13.79 21.91 -4.58
C THR A 80 -14.65 22.49 -5.70
N GLY A 81 -15.29 21.67 -6.54
CA GLY A 81 -16.16 22.13 -7.61
C GLY A 81 -15.43 22.86 -8.76
N GLU A 82 -14.15 22.60 -8.99
CA GLU A 82 -13.42 23.17 -10.14
C GLU A 82 -13.13 22.11 -11.23
N ASP A 83 -13.67 22.42 -12.42
CA ASP A 83 -13.43 21.94 -13.80
C ASP A 83 -12.91 20.50 -14.08
N LYS A 84 -13.66 19.76 -14.91
CA LYS A 84 -13.52 18.33 -15.24
C LYS A 84 -12.77 18.02 -16.55
N SER A 85 -11.99 18.95 -17.09
CA SER A 85 -11.20 18.70 -18.31
C SER A 85 -9.79 18.15 -18.01
N LEU A 86 -9.74 16.89 -17.57
CA LEU A 86 -8.54 16.03 -17.37
C LEU A 86 -7.39 16.64 -16.54
N PRO A 87 -7.15 16.18 -15.30
CA PRO A 87 -5.99 16.68 -14.56
C PRO A 87 -4.70 16.13 -15.19
N PRO A 88 -3.61 16.93 -15.28
CA PRO A 88 -2.27 16.35 -15.39
C PRO A 88 -2.11 15.35 -14.25
N ILE A 89 -1.42 14.22 -14.46
CA ILE A 89 -1.11 13.28 -13.38
C ILE A 89 -0.58 14.13 -12.23
N ARG A 90 -1.36 14.25 -11.15
CA ARG A 90 -0.97 15.15 -10.07
C ARG A 90 0.40 14.66 -9.59
N MET A 91 1.35 15.59 -9.45
CA MET A 91 2.74 15.23 -9.14
C MET A 91 2.90 14.51 -7.81
N ASP A 92 1.91 14.63 -6.90
CA ASP A 92 1.81 13.85 -5.67
C ASP A 92 1.51 12.36 -5.95
N VAL A 93 0.62 12.03 -6.89
CA VAL A 93 0.36 10.65 -7.34
C VAL A 93 1.59 10.07 -8.03
N TYR A 94 2.26 10.84 -8.89
CA TYR A 94 3.52 10.41 -9.51
C TYR A 94 4.60 10.17 -8.45
N ARG A 95 4.79 11.12 -7.52
CA ARG A 95 5.75 10.97 -6.42
C ARG A 95 5.43 9.78 -5.52
N GLN A 96 4.15 9.53 -5.22
CA GLN A 96 3.74 8.39 -4.40
C GLN A 96 3.98 7.06 -5.13
N LEU A 97 3.67 6.97 -6.43
CA LEU A 97 3.94 5.77 -7.22
C LEU A 97 5.44 5.50 -7.36
N VAL A 98 6.24 6.54 -7.57
CA VAL A 98 7.70 6.45 -7.61
C VAL A 98 8.27 6.09 -6.24
N PHE A 99 7.73 6.67 -5.15
CA PHE A 99 8.12 6.34 -3.78
C PHE A 99 7.81 4.88 -3.45
N ASP A 100 6.59 4.42 -3.73
CA ASP A 100 6.19 3.03 -3.53
C ASP A 100 7.06 2.06 -4.33
N ALA A 101 7.35 2.37 -5.60
CA ALA A 101 8.23 1.56 -6.44
C ALA A 101 9.68 1.56 -5.94
N ALA A 102 10.19 2.71 -5.48
CA ALA A 102 11.52 2.82 -4.88
C ALA A 102 11.60 2.05 -3.56
N MET A 103 10.54 2.07 -2.75
CA MET A 103 10.47 1.29 -1.51
C MET A 103 10.39 -0.20 -1.79
N ASP A 104 9.59 -0.63 -2.78
CA ASP A 104 9.54 -2.04 -3.20
C ASP A 104 10.95 -2.52 -3.64
N LEU A 105 11.67 -1.73 -4.45
CA LEU A 105 13.06 -2.02 -4.84
C LEU A 105 14.03 -2.04 -3.65
N ALA A 106 13.95 -1.05 -2.75
CA ALA A 106 14.80 -0.96 -1.56
C ALA A 106 14.58 -2.14 -0.58
N TYR A 107 13.38 -2.70 -0.56
CA TYR A 107 13.05 -3.89 0.24
C TYR A 107 13.27 -5.21 -0.50
N GLY A 108 13.77 -5.17 -1.75
CA GLY A 108 14.02 -6.38 -2.56
C GLY A 108 12.75 -7.10 -2.99
N VAL A 109 11.64 -6.37 -3.10
CA VAL A 109 10.38 -6.85 -3.67
C VAL A 109 10.47 -6.70 -5.18
N GLU A 110 10.47 -7.83 -5.89
CA GLU A 110 10.33 -7.89 -7.35
C GLU A 110 9.07 -7.10 -7.77
N PRO A 111 9.22 -6.01 -8.56
CA PRO A 111 8.07 -5.23 -9.03
C PRO A 111 7.12 -6.13 -9.80
N GLN A 112 5.82 -6.08 -9.51
CA GLN A 112 4.84 -6.66 -10.44
C GLN A 112 5.03 -5.92 -11.77
N GLU A 113 5.42 -6.62 -12.84
CA GLU A 113 5.83 -6.08 -14.17
C GLU A 113 4.96 -4.92 -14.68
N THR A 114 3.70 -4.87 -14.25
CA THR A 114 2.69 -3.91 -14.66
C THR A 114 2.92 -2.47 -14.16
N ILE A 115 3.56 -2.21 -13.02
CA ILE A 115 3.67 -0.84 -12.49
C ILE A 115 4.81 -0.08 -13.18
N ILE A 116 5.99 -0.69 -13.30
CA ILE A 116 7.14 -0.07 -13.96
C ILE A 116 6.87 0.12 -15.45
N GLN A 117 6.31 -0.87 -16.14
CA GLN A 117 5.93 -0.73 -17.55
C GLN A 117 4.86 0.34 -17.77
N ARG A 118 3.91 0.51 -16.84
CA ARG A 118 2.91 1.60 -16.91
C ARG A 118 3.53 2.96 -16.65
N LEU A 119 4.43 3.09 -15.67
CA LEU A 119 5.12 4.35 -15.36
C LEU A 119 6.04 4.78 -16.52
N VAL A 120 6.78 3.84 -17.12
CA VAL A 120 7.61 4.09 -18.31
C VAL A 120 6.74 4.48 -19.51
N ALA A 121 5.66 3.73 -19.78
CA ALA A 121 4.73 4.06 -20.88
C ALA A 121 4.00 5.41 -20.67
N LEU A 122 3.79 5.84 -19.42
CA LEU A 122 3.25 7.16 -19.09
C LEU A 122 4.28 8.27 -19.29
N ALA A 123 5.55 8.03 -18.95
CA ALA A 123 6.65 8.97 -19.19
C ALA A 123 6.92 9.16 -20.69
N ASP A 124 6.97 8.08 -21.48
CA ASP A 124 7.24 8.12 -22.92
C ASP A 124 6.15 8.90 -23.69
N ARG A 125 4.88 8.77 -23.28
CA ARG A 125 3.77 9.55 -23.86
C ARG A 125 3.87 11.05 -23.56
N GLN A 126 4.44 11.43 -22.42
CA GLN A 126 4.62 12.85 -22.08
C GLN A 126 5.78 13.47 -22.85
N VAL A 127 6.86 12.72 -23.08
CA VAL A 127 7.97 13.17 -23.95
C VAL A 127 7.46 13.38 -25.37
N ALA A 128 6.69 12.44 -25.92
CA ALA A 128 6.13 12.53 -27.26
C ALA A 128 5.14 13.71 -27.47
N ASN A 129 4.42 14.13 -26.40
CA ASN A 129 3.49 15.26 -26.46
C ASN A 129 4.15 16.62 -26.20
N ALA A 130 5.37 16.64 -25.66
CA ALA A 130 6.13 17.88 -25.43
C ALA A 130 6.98 18.30 -26.65
N GLU A 131 7.13 17.41 -27.63
CA GLU A 131 7.90 17.63 -28.87
C GLU A 131 7.03 18.02 -30.10
N ASN A 132 5.72 18.24 -29.90
CA ASN A 132 4.76 18.78 -30.89
C ASN A 132 4.17 20.10 -30.40
#